data_AF-A0A1G4YVX7-F1
#
_entry.id   AF-A0A1G4YVX7-F1
#
_cell.length_a   1.000
_cell.length_b   1.000
_cell.length_c   1.000
_cell.angle_alpha   90.00
_cell.angle_beta   90.00
_cell.angle_gamma   90.00
#
_symmetry.space_group_name_H-M   'P 1'
#
loop_
_entity.id
_entity.type
_entity.pdbx_description
1 polymer ?
#
loop_
_entity_poly.entity_id
_entity_poly.type
_entity_poly.pdbx_seq_one_letter_code
_entity_poly.pdbx_strand_id
1 'polypeptide(L)'
;MKSFLVGLCALMLAGCASTPPLVYKYYPAKATAQVTVTQTIDCDADKRLIILNTPSVASVYSSDRRAPLFEFDASKLGGGFTDNDFTFAWYDDGRIKSLNSQVTGQGEAIVKAATVILSVAVGAGPPDDSAAAACKVVASRGGKPVTIVYESAVDDLTKRMKPSRLNVSENYGDIHNVLGKVVKLPLFEVEVEIAATDNPVLVEQSANGSSKHTVPLKLAKTALATVTVTKNKIAISKSIVVVPTAHTYELPVPRGAFFGKATFSVQLNEAGVLTQVSYGKTSGFAATLNSASTLDAALSPSDAAKANALKSQADVMAQTARLANCQAKPSECK
;
A
#
# COMPACT_ATOMS: atom_id res chain seq x y z
N MET A 1 -44.40 24.10 -45.83
CA MET A 1 -43.33 23.11 -45.51
C MET A 1 -42.20 23.66 -44.64
N LYS A 2 -41.72 24.90 -44.81
CA LYS A 2 -40.63 25.46 -43.96
C LYS A 2 -40.98 25.62 -42.46
N SER A 3 -42.24 25.90 -42.11
CA SER A 3 -42.65 26.09 -40.70
C SER A 3 -42.73 24.79 -39.89
N PHE A 4 -42.83 23.62 -40.54
CA PHE A 4 -42.88 22.33 -39.85
C PHE A 4 -41.49 21.83 -39.43
N LEU A 5 -40.43 22.28 -40.12
CA LEU A 5 -39.04 21.92 -39.80
C LEU A 5 -38.51 22.66 -38.56
N VAL A 6 -38.98 23.89 -38.30
CA VAL A 6 -38.56 24.70 -37.14
C VAL A 6 -39.13 24.14 -35.82
N GLY A 7 -40.36 23.60 -35.84
CA GLY A 7 -40.97 22.97 -34.67
C GLY A 7 -40.30 21.65 -34.26
N LEU A 8 -39.80 20.87 -35.22
CA LEU A 8 -39.12 19.59 -34.94
C LEU A 8 -37.72 19.79 -34.33
N CYS A 9 -36.98 20.82 -34.76
CA CYS A 9 -35.68 21.17 -34.13
C CYS A 9 -35.85 21.71 -32.70
N ALA A 10 -36.95 22.39 -32.38
CA ALA A 10 -37.22 22.89 -31.03
C ALA A 10 -37.56 21.76 -30.03
N LEU A 11 -38.24 20.70 -30.48
CA LEU A 11 -38.57 19.53 -29.64
C LEU A 11 -37.36 18.62 -29.37
N MET A 12 -36.39 18.56 -30.28
CA MET A 12 -35.15 17.78 -30.05
C MET A 12 -34.15 18.45 -29.10
N LEU A 13 -34.34 19.73 -28.78
CA LEU A 13 -33.49 20.48 -27.83
C LEU A 13 -33.97 20.39 -26.37
N ALA A 14 -35.16 19.81 -26.10
CA ALA A 14 -35.74 19.77 -24.75
C ALA A 14 -35.31 18.55 -23.89
N GLY A 15 -34.47 17.67 -24.43
CA GLY A 15 -34.02 16.43 -23.77
C GLY A 15 -32.64 16.51 -23.10
N CYS A 16 -32.20 17.67 -22.60
CA CYS A 16 -30.92 17.76 -21.91
C CYS A 16 -30.94 16.93 -20.62
N ALA A 17 -30.19 15.82 -20.60
CA ALA A 17 -29.95 15.05 -19.38
C ALA A 17 -29.27 15.96 -18.35
N SER A 18 -29.96 16.21 -17.23
CA SER A 18 -29.38 16.93 -16.10
C SER A 18 -28.72 15.92 -15.17
N THR A 19 -27.50 16.23 -14.71
CA THR A 19 -26.83 15.42 -13.70
C THR A 19 -27.72 15.34 -12.44
N PRO A 20 -28.10 14.14 -11.98
CA PRO A 20 -28.92 14.02 -10.78
C PRO A 20 -28.17 14.59 -9.55
N PRO A 21 -28.89 15.15 -8.57
CA PRO A 21 -28.27 15.69 -7.37
C PRO A 21 -27.76 14.56 -6.46
N LEU A 22 -26.54 14.09 -6.76
CA LEU A 22 -25.90 12.99 -6.03
C LEU A 22 -24.78 13.53 -5.14
N VAL A 23 -24.78 13.09 -3.88
CA VAL A 23 -23.68 13.27 -2.93
C VAL A 23 -23.06 11.90 -2.67
N TYR A 24 -21.82 11.73 -3.11
CA TYR A 24 -21.05 10.51 -2.89
C TYR A 24 -20.38 10.60 -1.51
N LYS A 25 -20.45 9.52 -0.74
CA LYS A 25 -19.78 9.42 0.56
C LYS A 25 -18.80 8.26 0.56
N TYR A 26 -17.67 8.42 1.22
CA TYR A 26 -16.63 7.40 1.24
C TYR A 26 -15.79 7.43 2.51
N TYR A 27 -15.23 6.27 2.85
CA TYR A 27 -14.37 6.13 4.02
C TYR A 27 -12.94 6.58 3.71
N PRO A 28 -12.25 7.24 4.64
CA PRO A 28 -10.80 7.41 4.54
C PRO A 28 -10.10 6.06 4.72
N ALA A 29 -8.87 5.98 4.22
CA ALA A 29 -8.04 4.79 4.41
C ALA A 29 -7.45 4.75 5.83
N LYS A 30 -7.28 3.55 6.36
CA LYS A 30 -6.49 3.22 7.56
C LYS A 30 -5.40 2.25 7.16
N ALA A 31 -4.18 2.45 7.64
CA ALA A 31 -3.06 1.54 7.44
C ALA A 31 -2.78 0.71 8.70
N THR A 32 -2.62 -0.60 8.53
CA THR A 32 -2.10 -1.54 9.52
C THR A 32 -0.80 -2.14 8.96
N ALA A 33 0.27 -2.21 9.74
CA ALA A 33 1.46 -2.97 9.34
C ALA A 33 1.39 -4.39 9.90
N GLN A 34 1.54 -5.38 9.03
CA GLN A 34 1.81 -6.76 9.41
C GLN A 34 3.32 -6.97 9.40
N VAL A 35 3.86 -7.29 10.57
CA VAL A 35 5.29 -7.53 10.77
C VAL A 35 5.48 -9.00 11.03
N THR A 36 6.28 -9.65 10.20
CA THR A 36 6.61 -11.06 10.32
C THR A 36 8.13 -11.23 10.39
N VAL A 37 8.61 -12.06 11.30
CA VAL A 37 10.01 -12.50 11.32
C VAL A 37 10.03 -14.01 11.17
N THR A 38 10.60 -14.47 10.06
CA THR A 38 10.86 -15.90 9.86
C THR A 38 12.24 -16.21 10.39
N GLN A 39 12.31 -17.03 11.45
CA GLN A 39 13.55 -17.55 11.99
C GLN A 39 13.75 -18.98 11.50
N THR A 40 14.84 -19.21 10.77
CA THR A 40 15.26 -20.54 10.33
C THR A 40 16.46 -20.97 11.14
N ILE A 41 16.35 -22.14 11.78
CA ILE A 41 17.35 -22.75 12.63
C ILE A 41 17.79 -24.05 11.96
N ASP A 42 19.08 -24.16 11.69
CA ASP A 42 19.68 -25.35 11.11
C ASP A 42 21.00 -25.69 11.84
N CYS A 43 21.57 -26.84 11.52
CA CYS A 43 22.87 -27.26 12.06
C CYS A 43 23.82 -27.70 10.96
N ASP A 44 25.06 -27.21 11.03
CA ASP A 44 26.11 -27.65 10.14
C ASP A 44 26.64 -29.06 10.50
N ALA A 45 27.55 -29.58 9.67
CA ALA A 45 28.19 -30.86 9.88
C ALA A 45 28.95 -30.95 11.22
N ASP A 46 29.44 -29.81 11.75
CA ASP A 46 30.15 -29.70 13.01
C ASP A 46 29.20 -29.54 14.22
N LYS A 47 27.88 -29.66 14.02
CA LYS A 47 26.83 -29.45 15.02
C LYS A 47 26.82 -28.02 15.60
N ARG A 48 27.26 -27.04 14.82
CA ARG A 48 27.10 -25.62 15.16
C ARG A 48 25.72 -25.17 14.71
N LEU A 49 25.10 -24.33 15.54
CA LEU A 49 23.77 -23.81 15.30
C LEU A 49 23.85 -22.63 14.33
N ILE A 50 23.13 -22.70 13.21
CA ILE A 50 22.97 -21.62 12.23
C ILE A 50 21.57 -21.04 12.44
N ILE A 51 21.49 -19.76 12.79
CA ILE A 51 20.21 -19.05 12.97
C ILE A 51 20.11 -17.90 11.98
N LEU A 52 19.25 -18.04 10.99
CA LEU A 52 18.92 -17.00 10.03
C LEU A 52 17.58 -16.35 10.40
N ASN A 53 17.51 -15.02 10.32
CA ASN A 53 16.28 -14.27 10.61
C ASN A 53 15.95 -13.39 9.42
N THR A 54 14.75 -13.54 8.89
CA THR A 54 14.27 -12.83 7.70
C THR A 54 13.04 -12.02 8.08
N PRO A 55 13.22 -10.74 8.47
CA PRO A 55 12.11 -9.85 8.75
C PRO A 55 11.40 -9.46 7.44
N SER A 56 10.08 -9.31 7.51
CA SER A 56 9.20 -8.84 6.45
C SER A 56 8.15 -7.91 7.05
N VAL A 57 7.89 -6.79 6.37
CA VAL A 57 6.87 -5.81 6.77
C VAL A 57 5.95 -5.60 5.58
N ALA A 58 4.67 -5.88 5.75
CA ALA A 58 3.63 -5.64 4.76
C ALA A 58 2.64 -4.59 5.30
N SER A 59 2.15 -3.71 4.43
CA SER A 59 1.07 -2.78 4.78
C SER A 59 -0.26 -3.31 4.25
N VAL A 60 -1.26 -3.31 5.11
CA VAL A 60 -2.65 -3.64 4.77
C VAL A 60 -3.46 -2.38 4.98
N TYR A 61 -4.18 -1.96 3.94
CA TYR A 61 -5.04 -0.79 4.00
C TYR A 61 -6.50 -1.21 3.99
N SER A 62 -7.29 -0.58 4.85
CA SER A 62 -8.73 -0.83 4.99
C SER A 62 -9.49 0.48 5.16
N SER A 63 -10.82 0.45 5.06
CA SER A 63 -11.69 1.59 5.41
C SER A 63 -11.59 1.94 6.90
N ASP A 64 -11.31 3.19 7.25
CA ASP A 64 -11.49 3.68 8.62
C ASP A 64 -12.97 3.98 8.89
N ARG A 65 -13.68 3.00 9.45
CA ARG A 65 -15.10 3.14 9.79
C ARG A 65 -15.35 3.96 11.06
N ARG A 66 -14.30 4.38 11.77
CA ARG A 66 -14.40 5.25 12.95
C ARG A 66 -14.23 6.71 12.60
N ALA A 67 -13.52 7.01 11.53
CA ALA A 67 -13.39 8.36 11.00
C ALA A 67 -14.69 8.84 10.32
N PRO A 68 -14.95 10.16 10.30
CA PRO A 68 -16.07 10.71 9.55
C PRO A 68 -15.90 10.44 8.05
N LEU A 69 -17.02 10.17 7.38
CA LEU A 69 -17.07 10.01 5.92
C LEU A 69 -16.62 11.30 5.22
N PHE A 70 -15.89 11.15 4.12
CA PHE A 70 -15.70 12.23 3.17
C PHE A 70 -16.91 12.30 2.24
N GLU A 71 -17.28 13.52 1.85
CA GLU A 71 -18.42 13.77 0.99
C GLU A 71 -17.97 14.52 -0.27
N PHE A 72 -18.49 14.10 -1.41
CA PHE A 72 -18.29 14.76 -2.69
C PHE A 72 -19.65 15.01 -3.34
N ASP A 73 -20.01 16.28 -3.42
CA ASP A 73 -21.28 16.73 -3.96
C ASP A 73 -21.16 16.95 -5.48
N ALA A 74 -21.46 15.90 -6.25
CA ALA A 74 -21.35 15.94 -7.70
C ALA A 74 -22.40 16.86 -8.34
N SER A 75 -23.49 17.17 -7.63
CA SER A 75 -24.49 18.13 -8.10
C SER A 75 -23.90 19.52 -8.37
N LYS A 76 -22.83 19.89 -7.64
CA LYS A 76 -22.13 21.16 -7.79
C LYS A 76 -21.24 21.24 -9.02
N LEU A 77 -21.05 20.13 -9.75
CA LEU A 77 -20.29 20.08 -11.00
C LEU A 77 -21.15 20.45 -12.20
N GLY A 78 -22.47 20.25 -12.09
CA GLY A 78 -23.44 20.57 -13.13
C GLY A 78 -23.61 22.08 -13.34
N GLY A 79 -23.66 22.49 -14.60
CA GLY A 79 -24.26 23.72 -15.08
C GLY A 79 -25.53 23.43 -15.87
N GLY A 80 -26.37 24.43 -16.12
CA GLY A 80 -27.67 24.24 -16.79
C GLY A 80 -27.63 23.63 -18.20
N PHE A 81 -26.44 23.48 -18.80
CA PHE A 81 -26.22 22.96 -20.15
C PHE A 81 -25.09 21.93 -20.23
N THR A 82 -24.58 21.41 -19.11
CA THR A 82 -23.44 20.49 -19.11
C THR A 82 -23.88 19.08 -18.78
N ASP A 83 -23.64 18.15 -19.70
CA ASP A 83 -23.68 16.73 -19.39
C ASP A 83 -22.31 16.31 -18.86
N ASN A 84 -22.28 15.70 -17.68
CA ASN A 84 -21.04 15.27 -17.05
C ASN A 84 -21.13 13.78 -16.74
N ASP A 85 -20.29 12.99 -17.40
CA ASP A 85 -20.08 11.59 -17.06
C ASP A 85 -19.08 11.49 -15.90
N PHE A 86 -19.52 10.88 -14.81
CA PHE A 86 -18.66 10.56 -13.67
C PHE A 86 -18.63 9.06 -13.45
N THR A 87 -17.41 8.50 -13.47
CA THR A 87 -17.16 7.13 -13.04
C THR A 87 -16.39 7.16 -11.74
N PHE A 88 -17.00 6.63 -10.68
CA PHE A 88 -16.33 6.37 -9.42
C PHE A 88 -15.95 4.90 -9.38
N ALA A 89 -14.67 4.60 -9.14
CA ALA A 89 -14.23 3.27 -8.78
C ALA A 89 -13.99 3.22 -7.28
N TRP A 90 -14.44 2.13 -6.67
CA TRP A 90 -14.33 1.87 -5.24
C TRP A 90 -13.43 0.67 -5.00
N TYR A 91 -12.77 0.65 -3.86
CA TYR A 91 -12.32 -0.59 -3.26
C TYR A 91 -13.51 -1.32 -2.63
N ASP A 92 -13.41 -2.63 -2.45
CA ASP A 92 -14.48 -3.47 -1.88
C ASP A 92 -14.89 -3.05 -0.45
N ASP A 93 -14.04 -2.27 0.24
CA ASP A 93 -14.30 -1.75 1.58
C ASP A 93 -14.92 -0.35 1.62
N GLY A 94 -15.26 0.24 0.47
CA GLY A 94 -15.94 1.54 0.36
C GLY A 94 -15.02 2.76 0.38
N ARG A 95 -13.71 2.57 0.20
CA ARG A 95 -12.77 3.65 -0.08
C ARG A 95 -12.77 4.00 -1.56
N ILE A 96 -12.51 5.26 -1.89
CA ILE A 96 -12.38 5.72 -3.27
C ILE A 96 -11.05 5.22 -3.88
N LYS A 97 -11.13 4.58 -5.05
CA LYS A 97 -9.98 4.09 -5.83
C LYS A 97 -9.64 5.05 -6.96
N SER A 98 -10.64 5.48 -7.70
CA SER A 98 -10.48 6.51 -8.72
C SER A 98 -11.77 7.31 -8.88
N LEU A 99 -11.61 8.57 -9.28
CA LEU A 99 -12.67 9.41 -9.80
C LEU A 99 -12.28 9.79 -11.20
N ASN A 100 -12.94 9.19 -12.18
CA ASN A 100 -12.75 9.53 -13.57
C ASN A 100 -13.99 10.23 -14.10
N SER A 101 -13.90 11.53 -14.27
CA SER A 101 -14.75 12.29 -15.18
C SER A 101 -14.11 12.25 -16.56
N GLN A 102 -14.50 11.23 -17.33
CA GLN A 102 -14.06 11.03 -18.69
C GLN A 102 -15.27 11.14 -19.62
N VAL A 103 -15.13 11.99 -20.63
CA VAL A 103 -15.69 11.69 -21.95
C VAL A 103 -14.52 11.05 -22.73
N THR A 104 -14.75 9.95 -23.43
CA THR A 104 -13.83 8.80 -23.64
C THR A 104 -12.45 8.99 -24.32
N GLY A 105 -11.49 8.10 -23.96
CA GLY A 105 -10.28 7.68 -24.70
C GLY A 105 -9.23 6.90 -23.83
N GLN A 106 -8.88 5.64 -24.18
CA GLN A 106 -8.13 4.65 -23.37
C GLN A 106 -6.59 4.71 -23.44
N GLY A 107 -5.90 4.35 -22.34
CA GLY A 107 -4.49 3.91 -22.33
C GLY A 107 -3.80 4.04 -20.96
N GLU A 108 -3.21 2.96 -20.43
CA GLU A 108 -2.53 2.90 -19.11
C GLU A 108 -1.28 1.99 -19.14
N ALA A 109 -0.28 2.27 -18.30
CA ALA A 109 0.80 1.33 -17.93
C ALA A 109 1.34 1.65 -16.50
N ILE A 110 1.71 0.61 -15.74
CA ILE A 110 2.09 0.64 -14.31
C ILE A 110 3.48 0.01 -14.09
N VAL A 111 4.30 0.59 -13.21
CA VAL A 111 5.67 0.14 -12.85
C VAL A 111 5.74 -0.35 -11.39
N LYS A 112 6.61 -1.35 -11.12
CA LYS A 112 6.86 -2.03 -9.83
C LYS A 112 8.00 -1.40 -9.02
N ALA A 113 7.90 -1.41 -7.69
CA ALA A 113 9.00 -1.10 -6.76
C ALA A 113 9.62 -2.38 -6.15
N ALA A 114 10.91 -2.32 -5.82
CA ALA A 114 11.72 -3.43 -5.30
C ALA A 114 12.11 -3.23 -3.81
N THR A 115 12.13 -4.32 -3.04
CA THR A 115 12.61 -4.36 -1.65
C THR A 115 13.96 -5.08 -1.55
N VAL A 116 14.92 -4.50 -0.82
CA VAL A 116 16.23 -5.10 -0.53
C VAL A 116 16.13 -5.89 0.78
N ILE A 117 16.34 -7.20 0.71
CA ILE A 117 16.39 -8.08 1.89
C ILE A 117 17.87 -8.35 2.19
N LEU A 118 18.36 -7.80 3.30
CA LEU A 118 19.68 -8.13 3.84
C LEU A 118 19.53 -9.30 4.82
N SER A 119 19.88 -10.50 4.39
CA SER A 119 20.00 -11.67 5.27
C SER A 119 21.25 -11.52 6.15
N VAL A 120 21.06 -11.24 7.44
CA VAL A 120 22.17 -11.18 8.41
C VAL A 120 22.40 -12.57 8.99
N ALA A 121 23.49 -13.22 8.59
CA ALA A 121 24.01 -14.40 9.27
C ALA A 121 24.79 -13.93 10.52
N VAL A 122 24.37 -14.34 11.72
CA VAL A 122 25.14 -14.11 12.94
C VAL A 122 26.05 -15.33 13.13
N GLY A 123 27.37 -15.08 13.15
CA GLY A 123 28.40 -16.11 13.07
C GLY A 123 28.32 -17.21 14.13
N ALA A 124 28.70 -18.42 13.73
CA ALA A 124 28.80 -19.59 14.58
C ALA A 124 29.90 -19.39 15.64
N GLY A 125 29.51 -19.33 16.92
CA GLY A 125 30.43 -19.54 18.03
C GLY A 125 30.90 -21.00 18.09
N PRO A 126 31.94 -21.33 18.89
CA PRO A 126 32.27 -22.72 19.17
C PRO A 126 31.04 -23.46 19.71
N PRO A 127 30.87 -24.76 19.40
CA PRO A 127 29.72 -25.53 19.85
C PRO A 127 29.69 -25.52 21.38
N ASP A 128 28.68 -24.86 21.95
CA ASP A 128 28.34 -25.03 23.35
C ASP A 128 27.32 -26.18 23.49
N ASP A 129 27.13 -26.66 24.72
CA ASP A 129 26.19 -27.76 24.98
C ASP A 129 24.75 -27.42 24.54
N SER A 130 24.42 -26.12 24.51
CA SER A 130 23.12 -25.59 24.09
C SER A 130 22.90 -25.75 22.58
N ALA A 131 23.93 -25.51 21.77
CA ALA A 131 23.93 -25.70 20.32
C ALA A 131 23.81 -27.18 19.98
N ALA A 132 24.57 -28.06 20.65
CA ALA A 132 24.47 -29.50 20.43
C ALA A 132 23.08 -30.04 20.78
N ALA A 133 22.47 -29.55 21.87
CA ALA A 133 21.11 -29.91 22.26
C ALA A 133 20.06 -29.41 21.26
N ALA A 134 20.18 -28.17 20.77
CA ALA A 134 19.31 -27.64 19.72
C ALA A 134 19.44 -28.45 18.42
N CYS A 135 20.66 -28.85 18.03
CA CYS A 135 20.88 -29.69 16.86
C CYS A 135 20.25 -31.08 16.99
N LYS A 136 20.19 -31.64 18.21
CA LYS A 136 19.45 -32.89 18.46
C LYS A 136 17.95 -32.70 18.21
N VAL A 137 17.38 -31.55 18.59
CA VAL A 137 15.97 -31.23 18.30
C VAL A 137 15.74 -31.12 16.79
N VAL A 138 16.60 -30.40 16.07
CA VAL A 138 16.52 -30.28 14.60
C VAL A 138 16.64 -31.66 13.93
N ALA A 139 17.61 -32.47 14.34
CA ALA A 139 17.82 -33.83 13.82
C ALA A 139 16.60 -34.74 14.06
N SER A 140 15.96 -34.64 15.23
CA SER A 140 14.75 -35.43 15.56
C SER A 140 13.57 -35.16 14.64
N ARG A 141 13.57 -34.03 13.92
CA ARG A 141 12.56 -33.65 12.93
C ARG A 141 12.97 -33.95 11.49
N GLY A 142 13.88 -34.90 11.31
CA GLY A 142 14.33 -35.36 10.00
C GLY A 142 15.51 -34.57 9.43
N GLY A 143 16.23 -33.80 10.27
CA GLY A 143 17.45 -33.09 9.87
C GLY A 143 17.24 -32.01 8.80
N LYS A 144 16.00 -31.51 8.68
CA LYS A 144 15.66 -30.37 7.83
C LYS A 144 15.69 -29.08 8.67
N PRO A 145 15.98 -27.92 8.06
CA PRO A 145 15.90 -26.64 8.75
C PRO A 145 14.54 -26.47 9.43
N VAL A 146 14.56 -26.05 10.69
CA VAL A 146 13.36 -25.78 11.48
C VAL A 146 13.03 -24.29 11.37
N THR A 147 11.77 -23.99 11.06
CA THR A 147 11.30 -22.61 10.94
C THR A 147 10.39 -22.26 12.12
N ILE A 148 10.54 -21.04 12.65
CA ILE A 148 9.64 -20.41 13.62
C ILE A 148 9.22 -19.06 13.02
N VAL A 149 7.91 -18.79 13.02
CA VAL A 149 7.39 -17.51 12.55
C VAL A 149 6.91 -16.69 13.74
N TYR A 150 7.41 -15.46 13.82
CA TYR A 150 6.96 -14.46 14.77
C TYR A 150 6.14 -13.41 14.04
N GLU A 151 5.01 -12.99 14.59
CA GLU A 151 4.09 -12.06 13.95
C GLU A 151 3.58 -11.00 14.93
N SER A 152 3.30 -9.82 14.39
CA SER A 152 2.61 -8.74 15.10
C SER A 152 1.86 -7.87 14.09
N ALA A 153 0.66 -7.43 14.48
CA ALA A 153 -0.13 -6.46 13.74
C ALA A 153 -0.06 -5.12 14.46
N VAL A 154 0.26 -4.07 13.72
CA VAL A 154 0.41 -2.71 14.21
C VAL A 154 -0.70 -1.86 13.63
N ASP A 155 -1.77 -1.68 14.41
CA ASP A 155 -3.05 -1.12 13.93
C ASP A 155 -3.07 0.40 13.74
N ASP A 156 -2.19 1.13 14.40
CA ASP A 156 -2.16 2.60 14.33
C ASP A 156 -0.75 3.10 14.06
N LEU A 157 -0.41 3.17 12.78
CA LEU A 157 0.87 3.70 12.31
C LEU A 157 0.93 5.24 12.32
N THR A 158 -0.13 5.92 12.80
CA THR A 158 -0.16 7.39 12.92
C THR A 158 0.37 7.87 14.27
N LYS A 159 0.70 6.95 15.19
CA LYS A 159 1.35 7.26 16.47
C LYS A 159 2.70 6.57 16.59
N ARG A 160 3.65 7.25 17.23
CA ARG A 160 4.90 6.60 17.66
C ARG A 160 4.54 5.49 18.64
N MET A 161 5.04 4.29 18.38
CA MET A 161 4.81 3.13 19.24
C MET A 161 6.12 2.74 19.91
N LYS A 162 6.06 2.49 21.23
CA LYS A 162 7.18 1.88 21.94
C LYS A 162 7.42 0.47 21.40
N PRO A 163 8.65 -0.06 21.51
CA PRO A 163 8.96 -1.42 21.13
C PRO A 163 7.94 -2.41 21.71
N SER A 164 7.28 -3.16 20.84
CA SER A 164 6.35 -4.23 21.21
C SER A 164 6.91 -5.56 20.75
N ARG A 165 6.77 -6.59 21.59
CA ARG A 165 7.23 -7.94 21.26
C ARG A 165 6.39 -8.53 20.13
N LEU A 166 7.03 -9.28 19.26
CA LEU A 166 6.32 -10.14 18.31
C LEU A 166 5.89 -11.43 19.02
N ASN A 167 4.72 -11.93 18.66
CA ASN A 167 4.20 -13.19 19.19
C ASN A 167 4.62 -14.33 18.28
N VAL A 168 4.86 -15.51 18.83
CA VAL A 168 5.07 -16.71 18.02
C VAL A 168 3.72 -17.08 17.39
N SER A 169 3.70 -17.29 16.08
CA SER A 169 2.50 -17.71 15.39
C SER A 169 2.05 -19.08 15.91
N GLU A 170 0.74 -19.30 16.01
CA GLU A 170 0.12 -20.42 16.73
C GLU A 170 0.66 -21.79 16.25
N ASN A 171 0.89 -21.92 14.94
CA ASN A 171 1.41 -23.13 14.30
C ASN A 171 2.85 -23.51 14.72
N TYR A 172 3.59 -22.58 15.35
CA TYR A 172 5.00 -22.75 15.70
C TYR A 172 5.25 -22.75 17.23
N GLY A 173 4.18 -22.72 18.04
CA GLY A 173 4.28 -22.69 19.51
C GLY A 173 5.05 -23.88 20.08
N ASP A 174 4.73 -25.10 19.65
CA ASP A 174 5.36 -26.32 20.15
C ASP A 174 6.87 -26.35 19.90
N ILE A 175 7.29 -26.02 18.68
CA ILE A 175 8.70 -26.05 18.30
C ILE A 175 9.47 -24.91 18.96
N HIS A 176 8.87 -23.73 19.09
CA HIS A 176 9.44 -22.64 19.86
C HIS A 176 9.65 -23.02 21.33
N ASN A 177 8.68 -23.68 21.96
CA ASN A 177 8.78 -24.11 23.35
C ASN A 177 9.84 -25.20 23.56
N VAL A 178 9.97 -26.15 22.63
CA VAL A 178 11.01 -27.20 22.71
C VAL A 178 12.39 -26.59 22.52
N LEU A 179 12.59 -25.73 21.51
CA LEU A 179 13.88 -25.09 21.28
C LEU A 179 14.24 -24.09 22.38
N GLY A 180 13.26 -23.35 22.92
CA GLY A 180 13.47 -22.40 24.01
C GLY A 180 13.94 -23.02 25.33
N LYS A 181 13.78 -24.34 25.51
CA LYS A 181 14.33 -25.09 26.67
C LYS A 181 15.82 -25.38 26.54
N VAL A 182 16.34 -25.44 25.30
CA VAL A 182 17.73 -25.85 25.02
C VAL A 182 18.59 -24.69 24.55
N VAL A 183 18.02 -23.68 23.89
CA VAL A 183 18.72 -22.48 23.42
C VAL A 183 17.94 -21.23 23.79
N LYS A 184 18.66 -20.17 24.16
CA LYS A 184 18.06 -18.85 24.41
C LYS A 184 17.63 -18.23 23.08
N LEU A 185 16.36 -18.38 22.72
CA LEU A 185 15.79 -17.75 21.54
C LEU A 185 15.82 -16.22 21.65
N PRO A 186 16.10 -15.50 20.54
CA PRO A 186 16.19 -14.05 20.56
C PRO A 186 14.82 -13.40 20.80
N LEU A 187 14.84 -12.22 21.39
CA LEU A 187 13.66 -11.38 21.50
C LEU A 187 13.53 -10.52 20.25
N PHE A 188 12.39 -10.64 19.54
CA PHE A 188 12.03 -9.75 18.44
C PHE A 188 11.06 -8.69 18.92
N GLU A 189 11.36 -7.42 18.60
CA GLU A 189 10.50 -6.29 18.91
C GLU A 189 10.30 -5.44 17.66
N VAL A 190 9.09 -4.89 17.51
CA VAL A 190 8.75 -3.91 16.48
C VAL A 190 8.63 -2.53 17.12
N GLU A 191 9.30 -1.55 16.54
CA GLU A 191 9.16 -0.13 16.88
C GLU A 191 8.61 0.63 15.66
N VAL A 192 7.71 1.58 15.91
CA VAL A 192 7.22 2.48 14.87
C VAL A 192 7.69 3.88 15.20
N GLU A 193 8.52 4.43 14.31
CA GLU A 193 8.89 5.83 14.32
C GLU A 193 8.18 6.52 13.16
N ILE A 194 7.54 7.65 13.46
CA ILE A 194 6.91 8.45 12.41
C ILE A 194 7.91 9.53 12.04
N ALA A 195 8.39 9.47 10.81
CA ALA A 195 9.01 10.63 10.24
C ALA A 195 7.87 11.64 10.06
N ALA A 196 7.90 12.74 10.81
CA ALA A 196 6.98 13.86 10.65
C ALA A 196 7.24 14.62 9.34
N THR A 197 7.56 13.90 8.26
CA THR A 197 7.43 14.39 6.92
C THR A 197 5.98 14.19 6.56
N ASP A 198 5.19 15.26 6.67
CA ASP A 198 4.10 15.49 5.72
C ASP A 198 4.70 15.19 4.35
N ASN A 199 4.37 14.03 3.79
CA ASN A 199 4.92 13.63 2.50
C ASN A 199 4.47 14.72 1.53
N PRO A 200 5.36 15.29 0.70
CA PRO A 200 5.05 16.48 -0.05
C PRO A 200 3.82 16.16 -0.88
N VAL A 201 2.75 16.92 -0.66
CA VAL A 201 1.69 17.01 -1.66
C VAL A 201 2.43 17.46 -2.91
N LEU A 202 2.66 16.54 -3.87
CA LEU A 202 3.41 16.82 -5.10
C LEU A 202 2.65 17.81 -6.01
N VAL A 203 1.47 18.26 -5.57
CA VAL A 203 0.61 19.23 -6.20
C VAL A 203 0.40 20.39 -5.22
N GLU A 204 1.30 21.35 -5.22
CA GLU A 204 1.00 22.65 -4.62
C GLU A 204 -0.11 23.31 -5.45
N GLN A 205 -1.24 23.62 -4.82
CA GLN A 205 -2.25 24.47 -5.48
C GLN A 205 -1.59 25.82 -5.76
N SER A 206 -1.55 26.23 -7.03
CA SER A 206 -1.14 27.60 -7.37
C SER A 206 -2.09 28.57 -6.67
N ALA A 207 -1.57 29.38 -5.75
CA ALA A 207 -2.33 30.25 -4.84
C ALA A 207 -3.23 31.30 -5.52
N ASN A 208 -3.20 31.42 -6.86
CA ASN A 208 -3.87 32.47 -7.63
C ASN A 208 -5.10 31.98 -8.44
N GLY A 209 -5.52 30.72 -8.28
CA GLY A 209 -6.74 30.21 -8.94
C GLY A 209 -8.02 30.63 -8.22
N SER A 210 -8.85 31.47 -8.83
CA SER A 210 -10.19 31.83 -8.32
C SER A 210 -11.03 30.56 -8.06
N SER A 211 -11.37 30.31 -6.79
CA SER A 211 -12.12 29.14 -6.29
C SER A 211 -13.58 29.06 -6.76
N LYS A 212 -14.08 30.05 -7.51
CA LYS A 212 -15.51 30.14 -7.88
C LYS A 212 -15.98 29.06 -8.86
N HIS A 213 -15.06 28.36 -9.53
CA HIS A 213 -15.38 27.40 -10.61
C HIS A 213 -14.93 25.97 -10.33
N THR A 214 -14.63 25.63 -9.07
CA THR A 214 -14.20 24.29 -8.69
C THR A 214 -15.11 23.73 -7.60
N VAL A 215 -15.18 22.40 -7.54
CA VAL A 215 -15.80 21.65 -6.45
C VAL A 215 -14.67 20.92 -5.72
N PRO A 216 -14.51 21.12 -4.41
CA PRO A 216 -13.41 20.49 -3.69
C PRO A 216 -13.66 18.98 -3.52
N LEU A 217 -12.69 18.17 -3.92
CA LEU A 217 -12.60 16.75 -3.58
C LEU A 217 -11.69 16.60 -2.36
N LYS A 218 -12.25 16.22 -1.21
CA LYS A 218 -11.52 16.12 0.05
C LYS A 218 -10.75 14.79 0.16
N LEU A 219 -9.43 14.84 0.25
CA LEU A 219 -8.57 13.66 0.34
C LEU A 219 -7.76 13.67 1.64
N ALA A 220 -7.43 12.48 2.16
CA ALA A 220 -6.57 12.37 3.34
C ALA A 220 -5.11 12.67 2.95
N LYS A 221 -4.40 13.46 3.77
CA LYS A 221 -2.95 13.58 3.67
C LYS A 221 -2.30 12.28 4.14
N THR A 222 -1.13 11.96 3.60
CA THR A 222 -0.35 10.78 4.00
C THR A 222 0.99 11.17 4.61
N ALA A 223 1.45 10.40 5.58
CA ALA A 223 2.78 10.49 6.18
C ALA A 223 3.59 9.22 5.86
N LEU A 224 4.88 9.25 6.18
CA LEU A 224 5.76 8.08 6.12
C LEU A 224 6.07 7.60 7.53
N ALA A 225 5.67 6.37 7.85
CA ALA A 225 6.08 5.68 9.06
C ALA A 225 7.25 4.75 8.77
N THR A 226 8.29 4.80 9.60
CA THR A 226 9.39 3.85 9.59
C THR A 226 9.12 2.76 10.61
N VAL A 227 8.88 1.55 10.13
CA VAL A 227 8.74 0.35 10.95
C VAL A 227 10.11 -0.29 11.08
N THR A 228 10.63 -0.32 12.31
CA THR A 228 11.93 -0.95 12.62
C THR A 228 11.68 -2.26 13.35
N VAL A 229 12.28 -3.34 12.83
CA VAL A 229 12.30 -4.64 13.49
C VAL A 229 13.65 -4.80 14.16
N THR A 230 13.65 -5.10 15.46
CA THR A 230 14.86 -5.31 16.25
C THR A 230 14.97 -6.74 16.74
N LYS A 231 16.20 -7.23 16.83
CA LYS A 231 16.58 -8.49 17.48
C LYS A 231 17.46 -8.14 18.67
N ASN A 232 17.01 -8.42 19.89
CA ASN A 232 17.72 -8.04 21.11
C ASN A 232 18.15 -6.56 21.12
N LYS A 233 17.25 -5.64 20.72
CA LYS A 233 17.47 -4.19 20.57
C LYS A 233 18.39 -3.75 19.43
N ILE A 234 18.88 -4.67 18.60
CA ILE A 234 19.66 -4.35 17.40
C ILE A 234 18.73 -4.36 16.19
N ALA A 235 18.64 -3.26 15.45
CA ALA A 235 17.82 -3.18 14.24
C ALA A 235 18.30 -4.19 13.19
N ILE A 236 17.41 -5.08 12.76
CA ILE A 236 17.67 -6.08 11.70
C ILE A 236 16.94 -5.73 10.39
N SER A 237 15.93 -4.84 10.46
CA SER A 237 15.26 -4.30 9.28
C SER A 237 14.62 -2.95 9.59
N LYS A 238 14.56 -2.11 8.56
CA LYS A 238 13.79 -0.87 8.52
C LYS A 238 12.94 -0.88 7.26
N SER A 239 11.67 -0.57 7.39
CA SER A 239 10.74 -0.50 6.27
C SER A 239 9.94 0.80 6.35
N ILE A 240 9.76 1.47 5.22
CA ILE A 240 8.95 2.68 5.14
C ILE A 240 7.55 2.29 4.67
N VAL A 241 6.54 2.72 5.41
CA VAL A 241 5.12 2.49 5.13
C VAL A 241 4.45 3.85 4.95
N VAL A 242 3.62 3.98 3.92
CA VAL A 242 2.77 5.16 3.73
C VAL A 242 1.55 5.03 4.63
N VAL A 243 1.23 6.09 5.37
CA VAL A 243 0.16 6.06 6.38
C VAL A 243 -0.81 7.20 6.12
N PRO A 244 -2.11 6.94 5.91
CA PRO A 244 -3.13 7.98 5.88
C PRO A 244 -3.21 8.68 7.25
N THR A 245 -3.35 10.00 7.24
CA THR A 245 -3.47 10.82 8.45
C THR A 245 -4.89 11.38 8.60
N ALA A 246 -5.22 11.91 9.78
CA ALA A 246 -6.48 12.61 10.01
C ALA A 246 -6.56 13.97 9.29
N HIS A 247 -5.41 14.52 8.87
CA HIS A 247 -5.38 15.76 8.11
C HIS A 247 -5.83 15.52 6.68
N THR A 248 -6.51 16.52 6.11
CA THR A 248 -7.02 16.45 4.74
C THR A 248 -6.51 17.60 3.90
N TYR A 249 -6.57 17.44 2.59
CA TYR A 249 -6.42 18.50 1.62
C TYR A 249 -7.56 18.41 0.60
N GLU A 250 -7.77 19.48 -0.15
CA GLU A 250 -8.80 19.53 -1.19
C GLU A 250 -8.14 19.55 -2.56
N LEU A 251 -8.60 18.69 -3.45
CA LEU A 251 -8.22 18.69 -4.85
C LEU A 251 -9.34 19.40 -5.63
N PRO A 252 -9.06 20.51 -6.34
CA PRO A 252 -10.09 21.27 -7.02
C PRO A 252 -10.56 20.53 -8.29
N VAL A 253 -11.80 20.05 -8.29
CA VAL A 253 -12.44 19.47 -9.46
C VAL A 253 -13.06 20.60 -10.29
N PRO A 254 -12.66 20.84 -11.55
CA PRO A 254 -13.26 21.89 -12.35
C PRO A 254 -14.75 21.59 -12.59
N ARG A 255 -15.60 22.62 -12.50
CA ARG A 255 -16.98 22.53 -12.98
C ARG A 255 -17.01 22.36 -14.49
N GLY A 256 -18.07 21.74 -15.00
CA GLY A 256 -18.33 21.68 -16.44
C GLY A 256 -18.34 23.09 -17.06
N ALA A 257 -17.69 23.24 -18.20
CA ALA A 257 -17.74 24.50 -18.96
C ALA A 257 -19.11 24.61 -19.66
N PHE A 258 -19.65 25.83 -19.80
CA PHE A 258 -20.89 26.05 -20.56
C PHE A 258 -20.79 25.57 -22.02
N PHE A 259 -19.58 25.51 -22.57
CA PHE A 259 -19.30 25.01 -23.91
C PHE A 259 -17.98 24.22 -23.92
N GLY A 260 -17.95 23.12 -24.68
CA GLY A 260 -16.78 22.23 -24.77
C GLY A 260 -16.78 21.11 -23.74
N LYS A 261 -15.74 20.28 -23.78
CA LYS A 261 -15.58 19.09 -22.93
C LYS A 261 -14.50 19.35 -21.89
N ALA A 262 -14.80 19.08 -20.63
CA ALA A 262 -13.80 19.04 -19.56
C ALA A 262 -13.66 17.58 -19.09
N THR A 263 -12.43 17.12 -18.92
CA THR A 263 -12.13 15.81 -18.32
C THR A 263 -11.30 16.01 -17.07
N PHE A 264 -11.64 15.28 -16.02
CA PHE A 264 -10.91 15.27 -14.76
C PHE A 264 -10.77 13.81 -14.32
N SER A 265 -9.55 13.32 -14.18
CA SER A 265 -9.32 11.97 -13.68
C SER A 265 -8.36 12.00 -12.51
N VAL A 266 -8.70 11.26 -11.47
CA VAL A 266 -7.91 11.04 -10.28
C VAL A 266 -7.82 9.55 -10.03
N GLN A 267 -6.60 9.07 -9.85
CA GLN A 267 -6.34 7.73 -9.34
C GLN A 267 -5.63 7.83 -7.99
N LEU A 268 -6.07 6.99 -7.06
CA LEU A 268 -5.53 6.87 -5.72
C LEU A 268 -4.99 5.46 -5.53
N ASN A 269 -3.93 5.34 -4.75
CA ASN A 269 -3.49 4.04 -4.27
C ASN A 269 -4.26 3.61 -3.02
N GLU A 270 -3.94 2.43 -2.49
CA GLU A 270 -4.61 1.91 -1.29
C GLU A 270 -4.36 2.76 -0.03
N ALA A 271 -3.27 3.52 0.03
CA ALA A 271 -3.02 4.46 1.11
C ALA A 271 -3.77 5.80 0.93
N GLY A 272 -4.52 5.99 -0.16
CA GLY A 272 -5.16 7.25 -0.49
C GLY A 272 -4.20 8.33 -1.04
N VAL A 273 -3.01 7.94 -1.50
CA VAL A 273 -2.06 8.83 -2.21
C VAL A 273 -2.50 8.96 -3.65
N LEU A 274 -2.45 10.18 -4.19
CA LEU A 274 -2.63 10.45 -5.63
C LEU A 274 -1.53 9.78 -6.45
N THR A 275 -1.90 8.86 -7.32
CA THR A 275 -1.01 8.23 -8.31
C THR A 275 -1.13 8.89 -9.68
N GLN A 276 -2.30 9.47 -9.98
CA GLN A 276 -2.53 10.18 -11.23
C GLN A 276 -3.53 11.30 -11.00
N VAL A 277 -3.23 12.47 -11.56
CA VAL A 277 -4.20 13.54 -11.76
C VAL A 277 -4.12 13.97 -13.22
N SER A 278 -5.26 14.02 -13.90
CA SER A 278 -5.36 14.47 -15.28
C SER A 278 -6.45 15.51 -15.40
N TYR A 279 -6.11 16.62 -16.04
CA TYR A 279 -7.06 17.65 -16.45
C TYR A 279 -6.99 17.74 -17.98
N GLY A 280 -8.16 17.77 -18.62
CA GLY A 280 -8.29 18.02 -20.05
C GLY A 280 -9.40 19.03 -20.30
N LYS A 281 -9.17 19.95 -21.23
CA LYS A 281 -10.20 20.85 -21.74
C LYS A 281 -10.14 20.84 -23.26
N THR A 282 -11.26 20.62 -23.91
CA THR A 282 -11.41 20.74 -25.36
C THR A 282 -12.31 21.94 -25.64
N SER A 283 -11.71 23.08 -25.96
CA SER A 283 -12.43 24.23 -26.50
C SER A 283 -12.66 24.04 -28.01
N GLY A 284 -13.85 24.37 -28.51
CA GLY A 284 -14.32 24.06 -29.87
C GLY A 284 -13.57 24.68 -31.06
N PHE A 285 -12.40 25.28 -30.87
CA PHE A 285 -11.51 25.70 -31.95
C PHE A 285 -10.07 25.37 -31.54
N ALA A 286 -9.53 24.27 -32.09
CA ALA A 286 -8.14 23.83 -32.07
C ALA A 286 -7.27 24.15 -30.81
N ALA A 287 -7.24 23.24 -29.84
CA ALA A 287 -6.05 22.93 -29.01
C ALA A 287 -6.32 21.70 -28.12
N THR A 288 -5.75 20.55 -28.48
CA THR A 288 -5.65 19.36 -27.61
C THR A 288 -4.33 19.42 -26.83
N LEU A 289 -4.35 20.01 -25.64
CA LEU A 289 -3.28 19.87 -24.63
C LEU A 289 -3.80 18.93 -23.53
N ASN A 290 -3.48 17.64 -23.65
CA ASN A 290 -3.66 16.69 -22.56
C ASN A 290 -2.45 16.80 -21.62
N SER A 291 -2.56 17.62 -20.58
CA SER A 291 -1.58 17.61 -19.49
C SER A 291 -1.87 16.42 -18.58
N ALA A 292 -1.34 15.25 -18.94
CA ALA A 292 -1.27 14.10 -18.06
C ALA A 292 0.02 14.20 -17.24
N SER A 293 -0.08 14.58 -15.97
CA SER A 293 1.00 14.34 -15.01
C SER A 293 0.82 12.93 -14.46
N THR A 294 1.51 11.94 -15.03
CA THR A 294 1.71 10.66 -14.37
C THR A 294 2.66 10.90 -13.21
N LEU A 295 2.13 10.93 -11.99
CA LEU A 295 2.98 10.93 -10.81
C LEU A 295 3.51 9.49 -10.67
N ASP A 296 4.81 9.32 -10.81
CA ASP A 296 5.48 8.02 -10.66
C ASP A 296 5.42 7.61 -9.18
N ALA A 297 4.24 7.17 -8.74
CA ALA A 297 3.96 6.81 -7.37
C ALA A 297 4.53 5.40 -7.12
N ALA A 298 5.83 5.36 -6.80
CA ALA A 298 6.59 4.17 -6.43
C ALA A 298 6.09 3.42 -5.17
N LEU A 299 4.82 3.59 -4.76
CA LEU A 299 4.37 3.33 -3.40
C LEU A 299 3.07 2.51 -3.26
N SER A 300 2.60 1.76 -4.27
CA SER A 300 1.58 0.72 -4.00
C SER A 300 1.57 -0.45 -4.99
N PRO A 301 1.72 -1.70 -4.51
CA PRO A 301 1.55 -2.89 -5.32
C PRO A 301 0.06 -3.19 -5.59
N SER A 302 -0.30 -3.50 -6.84
CA SER A 302 -1.60 -4.10 -7.22
C SER A 302 -1.83 -5.48 -6.60
N ASP A 303 -3.03 -6.06 -6.66
CA ASP A 303 -3.30 -7.43 -6.17
C ASP A 303 -2.43 -8.49 -6.84
N ALA A 304 -2.16 -8.34 -8.14
CA ALA A 304 -1.18 -9.16 -8.84
C ALA A 304 0.25 -8.94 -8.31
N ALA A 305 0.58 -7.72 -7.86
CA ALA A 305 1.85 -7.44 -7.20
C ALA A 305 1.87 -7.93 -5.73
N LYS A 306 0.75 -7.99 -5.01
CA LYS A 306 0.63 -8.65 -3.70
C LYS A 306 0.79 -10.16 -3.81
N ALA A 307 0.13 -10.79 -4.77
CA ALA A 307 0.32 -12.22 -5.07
C ALA A 307 1.77 -12.51 -5.49
N ASN A 308 2.36 -11.65 -6.32
CA ASN A 308 3.79 -11.75 -6.65
C ASN A 308 4.69 -11.44 -5.45
N ALA A 309 4.30 -10.57 -4.52
CA ALA A 309 5.05 -10.28 -3.31
C ALA A 309 5.04 -11.49 -2.37
N LEU A 310 3.88 -12.12 -2.16
CA LEU A 310 3.73 -13.37 -1.42
C LEU A 310 4.53 -14.51 -2.08
N LYS A 311 4.45 -14.63 -3.40
CA LYS A 311 5.26 -15.59 -4.15
C LYS A 311 6.75 -15.28 -4.02
N SER A 312 7.15 -14.02 -4.12
CA SER A 312 8.55 -13.61 -3.94
C SER A 312 9.03 -13.82 -2.51
N GLN A 313 8.16 -13.69 -1.51
CA GLN A 313 8.47 -14.04 -0.13
C GLN A 313 8.65 -15.55 0.01
N ALA A 314 7.77 -16.35 -0.59
CA ALA A 314 7.93 -17.80 -0.61
C ALA A 314 9.23 -18.22 -1.34
N ASP A 315 9.56 -17.57 -2.44
CA ASP A 315 10.80 -17.78 -3.20
C ASP A 315 12.02 -17.35 -2.39
N VAL A 316 11.97 -16.21 -1.69
CA VAL A 316 13.03 -15.77 -0.77
C VAL A 316 13.15 -16.72 0.41
N MET A 317 12.05 -17.23 0.96
CA MET A 317 12.07 -18.24 2.01
C MET A 317 12.70 -19.54 1.51
N ALA A 318 12.38 -19.95 0.28
CA ALA A 318 13.01 -21.10 -0.36
C ALA A 318 14.50 -20.86 -0.63
N GLN A 319 14.89 -19.67 -1.09
CA GLN A 319 16.28 -19.29 -1.33
C GLN A 319 17.08 -19.18 -0.04
N THR A 320 16.49 -18.64 1.03
CA THR A 320 17.12 -18.55 2.35
C THR A 320 17.24 -19.92 3.00
N ALA A 321 16.24 -20.81 2.84
CA ALA A 321 16.35 -22.21 3.25
C ALA A 321 17.45 -22.95 2.46
N ARG A 322 17.55 -22.71 1.14
CA ARG A 322 18.65 -23.24 0.32
C ARG A 322 20.00 -22.69 0.78
N LEU A 323 20.11 -21.39 1.03
CA LEU A 323 21.34 -20.75 1.51
C LEU A 323 21.75 -21.31 2.88
N ALA A 324 20.80 -21.45 3.81
CA ALA A 324 21.05 -22.06 5.11
C ALA A 324 21.56 -23.50 4.96
N ASN A 325 20.90 -24.31 4.12
CA ASN A 325 21.32 -25.67 3.85
C ASN A 325 22.70 -25.72 3.15
N CYS A 326 22.99 -24.78 2.24
CA CYS A 326 24.31 -24.65 1.61
C CYS A 326 25.40 -24.26 2.59
N GLN A 327 25.11 -23.40 3.57
CA GLN A 327 26.05 -23.04 4.64
C GLN A 327 26.26 -24.21 5.61
N ALA A 328 25.21 -24.96 5.93
CA ALA A 328 25.27 -26.12 6.80
C ALA A 328 25.99 -27.31 6.15
N LYS A 329 25.76 -27.53 4.85
CA LYS A 329 26.27 -28.66 4.06
C LYS A 329 26.81 -28.18 2.71
N PRO A 330 28.03 -27.62 2.69
CA PRO A 330 28.62 -27.08 1.46
C PRO A 330 28.70 -28.09 0.30
N SER A 331 28.87 -29.37 0.61
CA SER A 331 28.95 -30.46 -0.39
C SER A 331 27.62 -30.82 -1.05
N GLU A 332 26.48 -30.46 -0.46
CA GLU A 332 25.13 -30.73 -1.00
C GLU A 332 24.53 -29.51 -1.73
N CYS A 333 25.23 -28.38 -1.74
CA CYS A 333 24.78 -27.15 -2.39
C CYS A 333 24.80 -27.30 -3.92
N LYS A 334 23.62 -27.26 -4.56
CA LYS A 334 23.44 -27.30 -6.01
C LYS A 334 22.73 -26.04 -6.51
#